data_AF-A0ABD2ZVT5-F1
#
_entry.id   AF-A0ABD2ZVT5-F1
#
_cell.length_a   1.000
_cell.length_b   1.000
_cell.length_c   1.000
_cell.angle_alpha   90.00
_cell.angle_beta   90.00
_cell.angle_gamma   90.00
#
_symmetry.space_group_name_H-M   'P 1'
#
loop_
_entity.id
_entity.type
_entity.pdbx_description
1 polymer ?
#
loop_
_entity_poly.entity_id
_entity_poly.type
_entity_poly.pdbx_seq_one_letter_code
_entity_poly.pdbx_strand_id
1 'polypeptide(L)'
;MASFPSKAIVLMQLSTLLLLSSMLSADETDFPHNWPRPTIPPVEPPKPHDDHHHHHPHPPSFPPLNPPAHPPVKPPVHPPYRPRFPPFTRKLVAVQGVVLCKDCKYAGIDTFMGAKPLVGAVVRLQCKNTKYRPVVAEGKTDENGYFLIMPQGLTTAGSHKCRVFLDKSPSTKCDDPTNINFGLAGAILKPTFKPSPLGPNYALFTVGPFAYAPSNKVPCPR
;
A
#
# COMPACT_ATOMS: atom_id res chain seq x y z
N MET A 1 -56.44 8.15 4.77
CA MET A 1 -54.97 8.17 4.96
C MET A 1 -54.56 6.77 5.40
N ALA A 2 -54.05 5.95 4.48
CA ALA A 2 -53.68 4.57 4.78
C ALA A 2 -52.31 4.56 5.46
N SER A 3 -52.27 4.02 6.69
CA SER A 3 -51.03 3.83 7.46
C SER A 3 -50.41 2.49 7.06
N PHE A 4 -49.22 2.53 6.47
CA PHE A 4 -48.47 1.34 6.10
C PHE A 4 -47.48 0.99 7.22
N PRO A 5 -47.41 -0.28 7.65
CA PRO A 5 -46.54 -0.70 8.73
C PRO A 5 -45.06 -0.55 8.32
N SER A 6 -44.28 0.16 9.13
CA SER A 6 -42.88 0.54 8.88
C SER A 6 -41.92 -0.62 8.59
N LYS A 7 -42.31 -1.87 8.91
CA LYS A 7 -41.54 -3.08 8.59
C LYS A 7 -41.57 -3.43 7.10
N ALA A 8 -42.65 -3.10 6.39
CA ALA A 8 -42.78 -3.36 4.96
C ALA A 8 -41.90 -2.43 4.10
N ILE A 9 -41.66 -1.21 4.57
CA ILE A 9 -40.81 -0.22 3.87
C ILE A 9 -39.33 -0.63 3.93
N VAL A 10 -38.88 -1.17 5.08
CA VAL A 10 -37.49 -1.63 5.25
C VAL A 10 -37.21 -2.84 4.36
N LEU A 11 -38.14 -3.78 4.24
CA LEU A 11 -38.00 -4.95 3.36
C LEU A 11 -37.98 -4.56 1.87
N MET A 12 -38.78 -3.57 1.47
CA MET A 12 -38.75 -3.04 0.10
C MET A 12 -37.41 -2.34 -0.20
N GLN A 13 -36.82 -1.60 0.75
CA GLN A 13 -35.53 -0.95 0.55
C GLN A 13 -34.34 -1.94 0.54
N LEU A 14 -34.37 -2.99 1.35
CA LEU A 14 -33.35 -4.05 1.26
C LEU A 14 -33.41 -4.80 -0.07
N SER A 15 -34.60 -5.03 -0.61
CA SER A 15 -34.76 -5.73 -1.89
C SER A 15 -34.30 -4.89 -3.09
N THR A 16 -34.47 -3.57 -3.06
CA THR A 16 -33.96 -2.69 -4.13
C THR A 16 -32.44 -2.51 -4.08
N LEU A 17 -31.84 -2.49 -2.88
CA LEU A 17 -30.37 -2.50 -2.73
C LEU A 17 -29.73 -3.80 -3.23
N LEU A 18 -30.36 -4.95 -3.00
CA LEU A 18 -29.86 -6.26 -3.48
C LEU A 18 -29.89 -6.39 -5.02
N LEU A 19 -30.89 -5.79 -5.68
CA LEU A 19 -30.99 -5.79 -7.15
C LEU A 19 -29.98 -4.84 -7.82
N LEU A 20 -29.56 -3.77 -7.15
CA LEU A 20 -28.51 -2.85 -7.65
C LEU A 20 -27.10 -3.46 -7.56
N SER A 21 -26.85 -4.39 -6.63
CA SER A 21 -25.54 -5.07 -6.50
C SER A 21 -25.25 -6.10 -7.60
N SER A 22 -26.26 -6.54 -8.36
CA SER A 22 -26.12 -7.55 -9.43
C SER A 22 -25.68 -7.01 -10.80
N MET A 23 -25.45 -5.69 -10.95
CA MET A 23 -25.05 -5.07 -12.24
C MET A 23 -23.58 -4.63 -12.30
N LEU A 24 -22.73 -5.02 -11.35
CA LEU A 24 -21.26 -4.90 -11.47
C LEU A 24 -20.63 -6.27 -11.71
N SER A 25 -20.86 -6.83 -12.90
CA SER A 25 -20.05 -7.94 -13.43
C SER A 25 -20.01 -7.82 -14.95
N ALA A 26 -19.11 -6.95 -15.42
CA ALA A 26 -18.60 -6.89 -16.79
C ALA A 26 -17.17 -6.35 -16.67
N ASP A 27 -16.14 -6.84 -17.32
CA ASP A 27 -15.91 -8.05 -18.12
C ASP A 27 -14.37 -8.10 -18.12
N GLU A 28 -13.78 -9.19 -17.65
CA GLU A 28 -12.32 -9.35 -17.68
C GLU A 28 -11.94 -9.71 -19.12
N THR A 29 -11.91 -8.68 -19.97
CA THR A 29 -11.35 -8.79 -21.31
C THR A 29 -9.83 -8.93 -21.17
N ASP A 30 -9.39 -10.15 -21.43
CA ASP A 30 -8.05 -10.51 -21.87
C ASP A 30 -7.43 -9.39 -22.73
N PHE A 31 -6.35 -8.79 -22.25
CA PHE A 31 -5.55 -7.85 -23.03
C PHE A 31 -4.60 -8.67 -23.93
N PRO A 32 -4.79 -8.72 -25.26
CA PRO A 32 -3.77 -9.26 -26.13
C PRO A 32 -2.56 -8.34 -26.12
N HIS A 33 -1.49 -8.77 -25.47
CA HIS A 33 -0.16 -8.21 -25.65
C HIS A 33 0.38 -8.53 -27.04
N ASN A 34 -0.08 -7.84 -28.08
CA ASN A 34 0.66 -7.75 -29.33
C ASN A 34 0.26 -6.51 -30.16
N TRP A 35 0.85 -5.36 -29.86
CA TRP A 35 0.89 -4.27 -30.82
C TRP A 35 2.06 -4.51 -31.78
N PRO A 36 1.86 -4.51 -33.11
CA PRO A 36 2.96 -4.57 -34.05
C PRO A 36 3.83 -3.32 -33.87
N ARG A 37 5.14 -3.56 -33.71
CA ARG A 37 6.16 -2.51 -33.72
C ARG A 37 6.16 -1.83 -35.09
N PRO A 38 6.10 -0.48 -35.19
CA PRO A 38 6.28 0.19 -36.47
C PRO A 38 7.66 -0.15 -37.02
N THR A 39 7.69 -0.89 -38.12
CA THR A 39 8.90 -1.11 -38.92
C THR A 39 9.24 0.19 -39.62
N ILE A 40 10.32 0.83 -39.16
CA ILE A 40 10.97 1.93 -39.90
C ILE A 40 11.53 1.30 -41.19
N PRO A 41 11.13 1.75 -42.39
CA PRO A 41 11.74 1.26 -43.63
C PRO A 41 13.22 1.66 -43.66
N PRO A 42 14.11 0.82 -44.23
CA PRO A 42 15.51 1.16 -44.39
C PRO A 42 15.67 2.45 -45.21
N VAL A 43 16.46 3.39 -44.71
CA VAL A 43 16.88 4.58 -45.48
C VAL A 43 17.79 4.09 -46.60
N GLU A 44 17.38 4.33 -47.84
CA GLU A 44 18.20 4.10 -49.03
C GLU A 44 19.34 5.14 -49.08
N PRO A 45 20.59 4.75 -49.38
CA PRO A 45 21.68 5.70 -49.50
C PRO A 45 21.51 6.61 -50.73
N PRO A 46 21.82 7.92 -50.65
CA PRO A 46 21.77 8.79 -51.82
C PRO A 46 22.76 8.34 -52.90
N LYS A 47 22.30 8.25 -54.15
CA LYS A 47 23.16 8.05 -55.32
C LYS A 47 24.01 9.29 -55.60
N PRO A 48 25.21 9.14 -56.18
CA PRO A 48 26.04 10.28 -56.57
C PRO A 48 25.36 11.06 -57.70
N HIS A 49 25.30 12.38 -57.59
CA HIS A 49 24.92 13.25 -58.71
C HIS A 49 26.19 13.75 -59.39
N ASP A 50 26.28 13.49 -60.70
CA ASP A 50 27.33 13.96 -61.60
C ASP A 50 27.31 15.48 -61.77
N ASP A 51 28.51 16.05 -61.79
CA ASP A 51 28.79 17.45 -62.08
C ASP A 51 28.41 17.82 -63.51
N HIS A 52 27.46 18.74 -63.67
CA HIS A 52 27.23 19.44 -64.94
C HIS A 52 27.27 20.95 -64.73
N HIS A 53 28.35 21.56 -65.22
CA HIS A 53 28.52 23.01 -65.32
C HIS A 53 27.65 23.57 -66.45
N HIS A 54 26.76 24.50 -66.12
CA HIS A 54 26.12 25.37 -67.11
C HIS A 54 26.32 26.84 -66.72
N HIS A 55 26.99 27.58 -67.61
CA HIS A 55 27.14 29.03 -67.55
C HIS A 55 25.90 29.71 -68.11
N HIS A 56 25.30 30.65 -67.38
CA HIS A 56 24.38 31.64 -67.94
C HIS A 56 24.48 33.00 -67.20
N PRO A 57 24.13 34.11 -67.89
CA PRO A 57 24.73 35.44 -67.71
C PRO A 57 24.03 36.32 -66.66
N HIS A 58 24.75 37.33 -66.16
CA HIS A 58 24.31 38.26 -65.11
C HIS A 58 23.30 39.31 -65.59
N PRO A 59 22.16 39.51 -64.88
CA PRO A 59 21.28 40.67 -65.00
C PRO A 59 21.59 41.78 -63.95
N PRO A 60 21.10 43.02 -64.14
CA PRO A 60 21.64 44.23 -63.51
C PRO A 60 21.29 44.41 -62.02
N SER A 61 22.16 45.12 -61.29
CA SER A 61 22.05 45.36 -59.85
C SER A 61 20.87 46.28 -59.49
N PHE A 62 19.90 45.77 -58.74
CA PHE A 62 18.92 46.60 -58.03
C PHE A 62 19.50 47.08 -56.68
N PRO A 63 19.11 48.27 -56.17
CA PRO A 63 19.55 48.76 -54.86
C PRO A 63 19.03 47.85 -53.74
N PRO A 64 19.73 47.78 -52.59
CA PRO A 64 19.39 46.84 -51.52
C PRO A 64 18.04 47.22 -50.88
N LEU A 65 17.08 46.29 -50.93
CA LEU A 65 15.88 46.34 -50.11
C LEU A 65 16.28 46.06 -48.66
N ASN A 66 15.96 46.96 -47.73
CA ASN A 66 16.11 46.70 -46.30
C ASN A 66 15.29 45.46 -45.90
N PRO A 67 15.83 44.55 -45.06
CA PRO A 67 15.11 43.36 -44.64
C PRO A 67 13.88 43.73 -43.77
N PRO A 68 12.80 42.95 -43.82
CA PRO A 68 11.61 43.19 -43.00
C PRO A 68 11.96 43.10 -41.51
N ALA A 69 11.48 44.06 -40.72
CA ALA A 69 11.63 44.02 -39.26
C ALA A 69 10.95 42.75 -38.70
N HIS A 70 11.71 41.92 -37.99
CA HIS A 70 11.17 40.75 -37.30
C HIS A 70 10.21 41.16 -36.18
N PRO A 71 9.10 40.43 -35.96
CA PRO A 71 8.23 40.69 -34.82
C PRO A 71 8.93 40.38 -33.49
N PRO A 72 8.52 41.01 -32.37
CA PRO A 72 9.20 40.85 -31.09
C PRO A 72 9.17 39.40 -30.60
N VAL A 73 10.36 38.85 -30.29
CA VAL A 73 10.50 37.51 -29.70
C VAL A 73 9.93 37.53 -28.29
N LYS A 74 8.90 36.71 -28.04
CA LYS A 74 8.35 36.51 -26.69
C LYS A 74 9.42 35.86 -25.79
N PRO A 75 9.60 36.33 -24.53
CA PRO A 75 10.59 35.77 -23.64
C PRO A 75 10.30 34.28 -23.32
N PRO A 76 11.33 33.46 -23.02
CA PRO A 76 11.16 32.04 -22.73
C PRO A 76 10.29 31.84 -21.47
N VAL A 77 9.14 31.19 -21.65
CA VAL A 77 8.28 30.77 -20.55
C VAL A 77 9.01 29.67 -19.78
N HIS A 78 9.45 29.99 -18.56
CA HIS A 78 10.02 28.98 -17.68
C HIS A 78 8.90 28.02 -17.26
N PRO A 79 9.12 26.68 -17.28
CA PRO A 79 8.13 25.73 -16.82
C PRO A 79 7.82 26.00 -15.34
N PRO A 80 6.55 25.86 -14.92
CA PRO A 80 6.15 26.14 -13.55
C PRO A 80 6.94 25.25 -12.59
N TYR A 81 7.56 25.87 -11.59
CA TYR A 81 8.26 25.18 -10.51
C TYR A 81 7.30 24.21 -9.83
N ARG A 82 7.44 22.92 -10.12
CA ARG A 82 6.81 21.88 -9.30
C ARG A 82 7.62 21.82 -8.01
N PRO A 83 7.03 22.12 -6.83
CA PRO A 83 7.73 21.89 -5.59
C PRO A 83 8.12 20.40 -5.54
N ARG A 84 9.41 20.13 -5.52
CA ARG A 84 9.92 18.80 -5.21
C ARG A 84 9.37 18.46 -3.84
N PHE A 85 8.50 17.45 -3.76
CA PHE A 85 8.10 16.87 -2.47
C PHE A 85 9.39 16.62 -1.68
N PRO A 86 9.49 17.08 -0.41
CA PRO A 86 10.66 16.79 0.39
C PRO A 86 10.89 15.27 0.38
N PRO A 87 12.14 14.81 0.21
CA PRO A 87 12.41 13.38 0.14
C PRO A 87 11.84 12.74 1.41
N PHE A 88 10.98 11.74 1.26
CA PHE A 88 10.50 10.93 2.38
C PHE A 88 11.72 10.35 3.06
N THR A 89 12.15 10.95 4.18
CA THR A 89 13.31 10.47 4.92
C THR A 89 12.96 9.09 5.43
N ARG A 90 13.79 8.10 5.02
CA ARG A 90 13.58 6.72 5.45
C ARG A 90 13.83 6.67 6.95
N LYS A 91 12.82 6.22 7.69
CA LYS A 91 12.91 6.01 9.12
C LYS A 91 13.07 4.53 9.42
N LEU A 92 13.71 4.22 10.53
CA LEU A 92 13.69 2.88 11.10
C LEU A 92 12.27 2.56 11.54
N VAL A 93 11.89 1.29 11.45
CA VAL A 93 10.55 0.84 11.81
C VAL A 93 10.53 0.36 13.25
N ALA A 94 9.54 0.79 14.00
CA ALA A 94 9.14 0.17 15.25
C ALA A 94 7.67 -0.23 15.15
N VAL A 95 7.32 -1.42 15.63
CA VAL A 95 5.97 -1.96 15.56
C VAL A 95 5.47 -2.28 16.95
N GLN A 96 4.30 -1.76 17.30
CA GLN A 96 3.67 -2.00 18.59
C GLN A 96 2.28 -2.62 18.45
N GLY A 97 1.86 -3.29 19.49
CA GLY A 97 0.52 -3.86 19.59
C GLY A 97 0.26 -4.45 20.97
N VAL A 98 -0.90 -5.07 21.11
CA VAL A 98 -1.32 -5.73 22.36
C VAL A 98 -1.79 -7.14 22.02
N VAL A 99 -1.47 -8.10 22.88
CA VAL A 99 -2.00 -9.47 22.85
C VAL A 99 -2.84 -9.71 24.09
N LEU A 100 -4.05 -10.20 23.87
CA LEU A 100 -5.02 -10.48 24.91
C LEU A 100 -5.32 -11.99 24.99
N CYS A 101 -5.77 -12.41 26.15
CA CYS A 101 -6.40 -13.70 26.36
C CYS A 101 -7.91 -13.49 26.46
N LYS A 102 -8.68 -14.14 25.58
CA LYS A 102 -10.15 -14.07 25.61
C LYS A 102 -10.70 -14.72 26.87
N ASP A 103 -11.80 -14.17 27.37
CA ASP A 103 -12.52 -14.79 28.46
C ASP A 103 -13.21 -16.09 28.00
N CYS A 104 -13.16 -17.09 28.88
CA CYS A 104 -13.87 -18.35 28.73
C CYS A 104 -15.37 -18.20 28.47
N LYS A 105 -16.00 -17.17 29.05
CA LYS A 105 -17.42 -16.87 28.82
C LYS A 105 -17.76 -16.64 27.34
N TYR A 106 -16.79 -16.18 26.54
CA TYR A 106 -16.97 -15.87 25.13
C TYR A 106 -16.15 -16.81 24.22
N ALA A 107 -15.90 -18.05 24.67
CA ALA A 107 -15.30 -19.08 23.84
C ALA A 107 -16.10 -19.25 22.53
N GLY A 108 -15.38 -19.34 21.40
CA GLY A 108 -15.98 -19.46 20.07
C GLY A 108 -16.55 -18.17 19.46
N ILE A 109 -16.59 -17.05 20.20
CA ILE A 109 -17.08 -15.76 19.69
C ILE A 109 -15.92 -14.78 19.59
N ASP A 110 -15.75 -14.13 18.44
CA ASP A 110 -14.69 -13.14 18.26
C ASP A 110 -15.01 -11.81 18.94
N THR A 111 -14.65 -11.74 20.21
CA THR A 111 -14.83 -10.55 21.06
C THR A 111 -13.66 -10.36 22.02
N PHE A 112 -13.41 -9.11 22.39
CA PHE A 112 -12.47 -8.70 23.43
C PHE A 112 -13.16 -8.46 24.78
N MET A 113 -14.47 -8.71 24.89
CA MET A 113 -15.19 -8.56 26.16
C MET A 113 -14.63 -9.51 27.22
N GLY A 114 -14.29 -8.97 28.39
CA GLY A 114 -13.66 -9.72 29.49
C GLY A 114 -12.22 -10.18 29.20
N ALA A 115 -11.67 -9.87 28.03
CA ALA A 115 -10.32 -10.27 27.67
C ALA A 115 -9.29 -9.57 28.55
N LYS A 116 -8.25 -10.31 28.93
CA LYS A 116 -7.18 -9.82 29.82
C LYS A 116 -5.85 -9.74 29.06
N PRO A 117 -4.95 -8.82 29.43
CA PRO A 117 -3.57 -8.84 28.97
C PRO A 117 -2.93 -10.23 29.05
N LEU A 118 -2.34 -10.69 27.95
CA LEU A 118 -1.58 -11.93 27.94
C LEU A 118 -0.09 -11.61 28.05
N VAL A 119 0.44 -11.72 29.27
CA VAL A 119 1.85 -11.45 29.59
C VAL A 119 2.76 -12.54 29.03
N GLY A 120 3.85 -12.15 28.37
CA GLY A 120 4.88 -13.05 27.86
C GLY A 120 4.55 -13.77 26.55
N ALA A 121 3.45 -13.43 25.89
CA ALA A 121 3.13 -13.87 24.52
C ALA A 121 4.20 -13.42 23.54
N VAL A 122 4.56 -14.31 22.62
CA VAL A 122 5.52 -14.03 21.55
C VAL A 122 4.74 -13.77 20.27
N VAL A 123 5.08 -12.66 19.63
CA VAL A 123 4.60 -12.27 18.30
C VAL A 123 5.79 -12.20 17.35
N ARG A 124 5.55 -12.52 16.08
CA ARG A 124 6.59 -12.55 15.06
C ARG A 124 6.26 -11.57 13.95
N LEU A 125 7.18 -10.65 13.69
CA LEU A 125 7.19 -9.81 12.50
C LEU A 125 7.96 -10.54 11.41
N GLN A 126 7.36 -10.64 10.23
CA GLN A 126 8.00 -11.23 9.06
C GLN A 126 7.74 -10.36 7.82
N CYS A 127 8.81 -10.03 7.09
CA CYS A 127 8.75 -9.31 5.83
C CYS A 127 9.10 -10.22 4.66
N LYS A 128 8.19 -10.30 3.68
CA LYS A 128 8.44 -11.01 2.43
C LYS A 128 9.28 -10.11 1.51
N ASN A 129 10.60 -10.28 1.55
CA ASN A 129 11.49 -9.64 0.59
C ASN A 129 11.98 -10.69 -0.40
N THR A 130 11.54 -10.61 -1.66
CA THR A 130 11.87 -11.62 -2.68
C THR A 130 13.28 -11.46 -3.26
N LYS A 131 13.97 -10.34 -2.96
CA LYS A 131 15.32 -10.04 -3.46
C LYS A 131 16.42 -10.09 -2.40
N TYR A 132 16.08 -10.00 -1.11
CA TYR A 132 17.02 -10.00 0.01
C TYR A 132 16.54 -10.94 1.11
N ARG A 133 17.41 -11.30 2.08
CA ARG A 133 17.04 -12.17 3.21
C ARG A 133 15.75 -11.68 3.88
N PRO A 134 14.82 -12.58 4.24
CA PRO A 134 13.60 -12.20 4.93
C PRO A 134 13.94 -11.55 6.28
N VAL A 135 13.35 -10.39 6.56
CA VAL A 135 13.47 -9.75 7.86
C VAL A 135 12.49 -10.44 8.79
N VAL A 136 13.00 -11.05 9.85
CA VAL A 136 12.23 -11.69 10.91
C VAL A 136 12.67 -11.09 12.24
N ALA A 137 11.71 -10.72 13.08
CA ALA A 137 11.97 -10.26 14.43
C ALA A 137 10.82 -10.71 15.33
N GLU A 138 11.12 -10.98 16.59
CA GLU A 138 10.12 -11.36 17.59
C GLU A 138 9.96 -10.25 18.63
N GLY A 139 8.76 -10.17 19.18
CA GLY A 139 8.43 -9.33 20.32
C GLY A 139 7.76 -10.16 21.38
N LYS A 140 8.09 -9.89 22.64
CA LYS A 140 7.43 -10.51 23.80
C LYS A 140 6.58 -9.46 24.50
N THR A 141 5.38 -9.85 24.92
CA THR A 141 4.49 -8.94 25.62
C THR A 141 4.89 -8.72 27.07
N ASP A 142 4.67 -7.51 27.55
CA ASP A 142 4.85 -7.08 28.94
C ASP A 142 3.62 -7.41 29.82
N GLU A 143 3.61 -6.87 31.03
CA GLU A 143 2.54 -7.03 32.04
C GLU A 143 1.17 -6.54 31.56
N ASN A 144 1.15 -5.57 30.63
CA ASN A 144 -0.06 -5.03 30.01
C ASN A 144 -0.43 -5.75 28.71
N GLY A 145 0.28 -6.83 28.38
CA GLY A 145 0.10 -7.55 27.12
C GLY A 145 0.62 -6.76 25.93
N TYR A 146 1.33 -5.66 26.16
CA TYR A 146 1.87 -4.79 25.13
C TYR A 146 3.22 -5.30 24.64
N PHE A 147 3.48 -5.19 23.34
CA PHE A 147 4.79 -5.51 22.76
C PHE A 147 5.28 -4.37 21.89
N LEU A 148 6.62 -4.28 21.77
CA LEU A 148 7.32 -3.41 20.84
C LEU A 148 8.41 -4.20 20.12
N ILE A 149 8.36 -4.25 18.78
CA ILE A 149 9.37 -4.88 17.93
C ILE A 149 10.15 -3.78 17.19
N MET A 150 11.47 -3.82 17.30
CA MET A 150 12.39 -2.94 16.57
C MET A 150 13.30 -3.78 15.66
N PRO A 151 12.82 -4.21 14.49
CA PRO A 151 13.57 -5.08 13.58
C PRO A 151 14.82 -4.39 13.02
N GLN A 152 15.95 -5.09 13.03
CA GLN A 152 17.20 -4.58 12.47
C GLN A 152 17.12 -4.50 10.94
N GLY A 153 17.59 -3.38 10.38
CA GLY A 153 17.67 -3.18 8.93
C GLY A 153 16.32 -2.94 8.22
N LEU A 154 15.20 -2.91 8.94
CA LEU A 154 13.91 -2.54 8.37
C LEU A 154 13.71 -1.02 8.38
N THR A 155 13.40 -0.48 7.22
CA THR A 155 13.02 0.93 7.05
C THR A 155 11.59 1.05 6.53
N THR A 156 11.04 2.26 6.59
CA THR A 156 9.70 2.57 6.06
C THR A 156 9.49 2.11 4.62
N ALA A 157 10.55 2.05 3.80
CA ALA A 157 10.50 1.55 2.42
C ALA A 157 10.11 0.06 2.32
N GLY A 158 10.45 -0.77 3.31
CA GLY A 158 10.11 -2.20 3.34
C GLY A 158 8.87 -2.54 4.16
N SER A 159 8.36 -1.60 4.95
CA SER A 159 7.29 -1.83 5.94
C SER A 159 6.00 -2.43 5.36
N HIS A 160 5.61 -2.04 4.16
CA HIS A 160 4.39 -2.52 3.48
C HIS A 160 4.44 -4.00 3.08
N LYS A 161 5.62 -4.64 3.10
CA LYS A 161 5.81 -6.07 2.82
C LYS A 161 5.84 -6.92 4.09
N CYS A 162 5.72 -6.28 5.25
CA CYS A 162 5.80 -6.91 6.55
C CYS A 162 4.40 -7.21 7.09
N ARG A 163 4.32 -8.30 7.85
CA ARG A 163 3.14 -8.68 8.61
C ARG A 163 3.55 -9.13 10.00
N VAL A 164 2.66 -8.97 10.97
CA VAL A 164 2.85 -9.47 12.33
C VAL A 164 1.88 -10.60 12.61
N PHE A 165 2.38 -11.66 13.23
CA PHE A 165 1.68 -12.90 13.52
C PHE A 165 1.75 -13.20 15.02
N LEU A 166 0.71 -13.83 15.55
CA LEU A 166 0.79 -14.60 16.79
C LEU A 166 1.73 -15.78 16.57
N ASP A 167 2.62 -16.03 17.52
CA ASP A 167 3.60 -17.11 17.41
C ASP A 167 3.48 -18.09 18.57
N LYS A 168 3.66 -17.63 19.81
CA LYS A 168 3.60 -18.50 20.98
C LYS A 168 2.88 -17.86 22.16
N SER A 169 2.02 -18.63 22.83
CA SER A 169 1.47 -18.27 24.14
C SER A 169 2.29 -18.92 25.27
N PRO A 170 2.55 -18.20 26.38
CA PRO A 170 3.17 -18.77 27.58
C PRO A 170 2.16 -19.44 28.52
N SER A 171 0.85 -19.25 28.30
CA SER A 171 -0.20 -19.73 29.19
C SER A 171 -0.81 -21.03 28.67
N THR A 172 -0.79 -22.09 29.48
CA THR A 172 -1.47 -23.35 29.16
C THR A 172 -3.00 -23.26 29.19
N LYS A 173 -3.56 -22.21 29.80
CA LYS A 173 -5.01 -21.95 29.83
C LYS A 173 -5.49 -21.12 28.64
N CYS A 174 -4.58 -20.51 27.90
CA CYS A 174 -4.88 -19.56 26.84
C CYS A 174 -3.86 -19.67 25.72
N ASP A 175 -3.83 -20.82 25.05
CA ASP A 175 -2.84 -21.19 24.04
C ASP A 175 -3.42 -21.40 22.64
N ASP A 176 -4.73 -21.20 22.44
CA ASP A 176 -5.37 -21.39 21.13
C ASP A 176 -5.33 -20.09 20.31
N PRO A 177 -4.47 -19.95 19.29
CA PRO A 177 -4.32 -18.68 18.58
C PRO A 177 -5.56 -18.37 17.74
N THR A 178 -6.03 -17.13 17.79
CA THR A 178 -7.17 -16.68 16.97
C THR A 178 -6.72 -15.85 15.77
N ASN A 179 -7.58 -15.78 14.75
CA ASN A 179 -7.36 -14.89 13.62
C ASN A 179 -7.99 -13.49 13.80
N ILE A 180 -8.39 -13.11 15.03
CA ILE A 180 -8.91 -11.76 15.29
C ILE A 180 -7.84 -10.73 14.91
N ASN A 181 -8.25 -9.71 14.16
CA ASN A 181 -7.35 -8.70 13.59
C ASN A 181 -6.16 -9.28 12.81
N PHE A 182 -6.37 -10.43 12.14
CA PHE A 182 -5.36 -11.12 11.35
C PHE A 182 -4.18 -11.66 12.17
N GLY A 183 -4.41 -12.05 13.44
CA GLY A 183 -3.37 -12.65 14.28
C GLY A 183 -2.70 -13.89 13.67
N LEU A 184 -3.44 -14.72 12.91
CA LEU A 184 -2.91 -15.90 12.22
C LEU A 184 -2.55 -15.62 10.75
N ALA A 185 -3.40 -14.88 10.05
CA ALA A 185 -3.20 -14.57 8.63
C ALA A 185 -2.10 -13.51 8.39
N GLY A 186 -1.69 -12.80 9.44
CA GLY A 186 -0.67 -11.77 9.42
C GLY A 186 -1.26 -10.36 9.24
N ALA A 187 -1.15 -9.56 10.29
CA ALA A 187 -1.66 -8.20 10.32
C ALA A 187 -0.73 -7.22 9.62
N ILE A 188 -1.34 -6.32 8.85
CA ILE A 188 -0.63 -5.25 8.14
C ILE A 188 -0.25 -4.14 9.13
N LEU A 189 0.97 -3.64 9.00
CA LEU A 189 1.48 -2.52 9.80
C LEU A 189 0.73 -1.23 9.42
N LYS A 190 0.07 -0.60 10.40
CA LYS A 190 -0.61 0.69 10.21
C LYS A 190 0.28 1.83 10.74
N PRO A 191 0.67 2.83 9.92
CA PRO A 191 1.49 3.93 10.39
C PRO A 191 0.75 4.77 11.43
N THR A 192 1.46 5.20 12.46
CA THR A 192 0.94 6.16 13.45
C THR A 192 1.30 7.57 13.00
N PHE A 193 0.29 8.46 12.95
CA PHE A 193 0.51 9.88 12.56
C PHE A 193 1.10 10.74 13.68
N LYS A 194 1.03 10.26 14.93
CA LYS A 194 1.64 10.94 16.08
C LYS A 194 3.17 10.81 16.02
N PRO A 195 3.92 11.80 16.54
CA PRO A 195 5.36 11.70 16.70
C PRO A 195 5.74 10.42 17.44
N SER A 196 6.79 9.74 16.96
CA SER A 196 7.27 8.52 17.60
C SER A 196 7.89 8.86 18.98
N PRO A 197 7.50 8.18 20.06
CA PRO A 197 8.13 8.34 21.36
C PRO A 197 9.58 7.80 21.36
N LEU A 198 9.95 7.00 20.36
CA LEU A 198 11.31 6.47 20.17
C LEU A 198 12.26 7.47 19.51
N GLY A 199 11.79 8.69 19.23
CA GLY A 199 12.58 9.76 18.61
C GLY A 199 12.37 9.90 17.09
N PRO A 200 13.01 10.92 16.48
CA PRO A 200 12.70 11.36 15.12
C PRO A 200 13.10 10.35 14.03
N ASN A 201 14.05 9.46 14.34
CA ASN A 201 14.58 8.45 13.42
C ASN A 201 13.69 7.20 13.28
N TYR A 202 12.68 7.06 14.15
CA TYR A 202 11.75 5.93 14.12
C TYR A 202 10.37 6.35 13.61
N ALA A 203 9.79 5.50 12.76
CA ALA A 203 8.38 5.52 12.42
C ALA A 203 7.69 4.41 13.21
N LEU A 204 6.68 4.80 14.00
CA LEU A 204 5.91 3.86 14.80
C LEU A 204 4.72 3.33 14.00
N PHE A 205 4.58 2.02 13.95
CA PHE A 205 3.46 1.32 13.34
C PHE A 205 2.68 0.54 14.41
N THR A 206 1.37 0.45 14.23
CA THR A 206 0.47 -0.31 15.10
C THR A 206 -0.09 -1.52 14.36
N VAL A 207 -0.34 -2.58 15.12
CA VAL A 207 -1.06 -3.79 14.69
C VAL A 207 -2.00 -4.25 15.81
N GLY A 208 -2.92 -5.16 15.48
CA GLY A 208 -3.81 -5.75 16.47
C GLY A 208 -4.87 -4.78 17.02
N PRO A 209 -5.44 -5.05 18.21
CA PRO A 209 -5.04 -6.06 19.21
C PRO A 209 -5.17 -7.50 18.70
N PHE A 210 -4.30 -8.41 19.15
CA PHE A 210 -4.43 -9.85 18.88
C PHE A 210 -5.02 -10.58 20.07
N ALA A 211 -5.48 -11.81 19.84
CA ALA A 211 -6.03 -12.63 20.90
C ALA A 211 -5.67 -14.11 20.77
N TYR A 212 -5.38 -14.73 21.92
CA TYR A 212 -5.54 -16.17 22.10
C TYR A 212 -6.91 -16.45 22.73
N ALA A 213 -7.53 -17.54 22.30
CA ALA A 213 -8.69 -18.13 22.94
C ALA A 213 -8.25 -19.05 24.10
N PRO A 214 -9.17 -19.35 25.03
CA PRO A 214 -8.95 -20.39 26.03
C PRO A 214 -8.50 -21.70 25.39
N SER A 215 -7.64 -22.43 26.09
CA SER A 215 -7.11 -23.70 25.59
C SER A 215 -8.22 -24.73 25.39
N ASN A 216 -8.21 -25.42 24.26
CA ASN A 216 -9.07 -26.59 24.05
C ASN A 216 -8.65 -27.79 24.92
N LYS A 217 -7.46 -27.74 25.55
CA LYS A 217 -6.92 -28.79 26.44
C LYS A 217 -7.34 -28.61 27.89
N VAL A 218 -7.75 -27.40 28.27
CA VAL A 218 -8.13 -27.06 29.65
C VAL A 218 -9.56 -26.56 29.63
N PRO A 219 -10.54 -27.31 30.18
CA PRO A 219 -11.92 -26.87 30.21
C PRO A 219 -12.07 -25.53 30.90
N CYS A 220 -12.89 -24.66 30.31
CA CYS A 220 -13.28 -23.42 30.95
C CYS A 220 -14.06 -23.72 32.24
N PRO A 221 -13.79 -23.00 33.34
CA PRO A 221 -14.60 -23.12 34.55
C PRO A 221 -16.05 -22.75 34.23
N ARG A 222 -16.97 -23.59 34.69
CA ARG A 222 -18.43 -23.37 34.56
C ARG A 222 -18.94 -22.44 35.65
#